data_AF-A0AAV0DDW1-F1
#
_entry.id   AF-A0AAV0DDW1-F1
#
_cell.length_a   1.000
_cell.length_b   1.000
_cell.length_c   1.000
_cell.angle_alpha   90.00
_cell.angle_beta   90.00
_cell.angle_gamma   90.00
#
_symmetry.space_group_name_H-M   'P 1'
#
loop_
_entity.id
_entity.type
_entity.pdbx_description
1 polymer ?
#
loop_
_entity_poly.entity_id
_entity_poly.type
_entity_poly.pdbx_seq_one_letter_code
_entity_poly.pdbx_strand_id
1 'polypeptide(L)'
;MMATGSMDRFSELPSEILDKILGLLDIQEAARMAVLSTFWREMWFNLTDLNFGCSFFYHIWKKYSSAHSHFRTKTTKTETTNSDILTSAGMYVVNKVLTEHKGHIRKFEFSFFHHGRISLASRSFDIDQWLLLITRKGVEELDIDFERNGKDEYSLPKCILSCPTLKRLWLRGVSVGPLNMPCILPNATSLSFLNVKFEPNDALDYKVNVPMLESLLLIGCDNMFSFNITAPKLCKLIFQSCRYDQCRGFLPVHLELGSLCFLNLDALSLKVVSPFFPTTPDCIFT
;
A
#
# COMPACT_ATOMS: atom_id res chain seq x y z
N MET A 1 -45.83 -14.67 20.12
CA MET A 1 -45.56 -13.79 18.97
C MET A 1 -44.44 -12.85 19.37
N MET A 2 -43.22 -13.08 18.87
CA MET A 2 -42.15 -12.10 19.00
C MET A 2 -42.45 -10.96 18.03
N ALA A 3 -42.49 -9.73 18.53
CA ALA A 3 -42.66 -8.55 17.70
C ALA A 3 -41.51 -8.50 16.69
N THR A 4 -41.81 -8.64 15.40
CA THR A 4 -40.90 -8.31 14.32
C THR A 4 -40.70 -6.81 14.38
N GLY A 5 -39.66 -6.37 15.08
CA GLY A 5 -39.20 -4.99 14.99
C GLY A 5 -39.02 -4.67 13.52
N SER A 6 -39.76 -3.67 13.02
CA SER A 6 -39.63 -3.16 11.66
C SER A 6 -38.14 -3.03 11.34
N MET A 7 -37.62 -3.87 10.43
CA MET A 7 -36.27 -3.68 9.92
C MET A 7 -36.21 -2.28 9.30
N ASP A 8 -35.13 -1.55 9.53
CA ASP A 8 -34.97 -0.25 8.92
C ASP A 8 -34.87 -0.43 7.39
N ARG A 9 -35.38 0.54 6.61
CA ARG A 9 -35.37 0.46 5.14
C ARG A 9 -33.97 0.40 4.53
N PHE A 10 -32.94 0.73 5.31
CA PHE A 10 -31.55 0.61 4.88
C PHE A 10 -31.07 -0.84 4.94
N SER A 11 -31.51 -1.62 5.92
CA SER A 11 -31.16 -3.04 6.11
C SER A 11 -31.81 -3.93 5.05
N GLU A 12 -32.80 -3.43 4.31
CA GLU A 12 -33.42 -4.10 3.16
C GLU A 12 -32.58 -3.98 1.88
N LEU A 13 -31.53 -3.16 1.86
CA LEU A 13 -30.64 -3.03 0.70
C LEU A 13 -29.75 -4.28 0.54
N PRO A 14 -29.39 -4.65 -0.70
CA PRO A 14 -28.42 -5.72 -0.94
C PRO A 14 -27.09 -5.47 -0.22
N SER A 15 -26.47 -6.55 0.28
CA SER A 15 -25.21 -6.51 1.02
C SER A 15 -24.10 -5.79 0.25
N GLU A 16 -24.05 -5.93 -1.07
CA GLU A 16 -23.02 -5.33 -1.93
C GLU A 16 -23.16 -3.80 -2.00
N ILE A 17 -24.39 -3.28 -1.88
CA ILE A 17 -24.64 -1.83 -1.85
C ILE A 17 -24.26 -1.27 -0.49
N LEU A 18 -24.62 -1.99 0.58
CA LEU A 18 -24.29 -1.59 1.94
C LEU A 18 -22.79 -1.61 2.21
N ASP A 19 -22.09 -2.62 1.72
CA ASP A 19 -20.63 -2.71 1.78
C ASP A 19 -19.97 -1.51 1.09
N LYS A 20 -20.45 -1.12 -0.10
CA LYS A 20 -19.99 0.10 -0.79
C LYS A 20 -20.28 1.36 0.00
N ILE A 21 -21.48 1.50 0.58
CA ILE A 21 -21.84 2.66 1.40
C ILE A 21 -20.91 2.76 2.61
N LEU A 22 -20.69 1.65 3.32
CA LEU A 22 -19.78 1.60 4.47
C LEU A 22 -18.33 1.86 4.07
N GLY A 23 -17.90 1.36 2.91
CA GLY A 23 -16.55 1.59 2.36
C GLY A 23 -16.29 3.05 1.93
N LEU A 24 -17.34 3.86 1.76
CA LEU A 24 -17.22 5.31 1.54
C LEU A 24 -17.08 6.11 2.84
N LEU A 25 -17.31 5.49 3.99
CA LEU A 25 -17.15 6.13 5.29
C LEU A 25 -15.71 5.97 5.79
N ASP A 26 -15.28 6.93 6.61
CA ASP A 26 -14.10 6.71 7.44
C ASP A 26 -14.32 5.47 8.32
N ILE A 27 -13.27 4.67 8.50
CA ILE A 27 -13.34 3.37 9.19
C ILE A 27 -13.93 3.47 10.61
N GLN A 28 -13.82 4.63 11.26
CA GLN A 28 -14.39 4.88 12.58
C GLN A 28 -15.91 5.09 12.53
N GLU A 29 -16.41 5.74 11.48
CA GLU A 29 -17.84 5.96 11.28
C GLU A 29 -18.52 4.64 10.87
N ALA A 30 -17.89 3.87 9.99
CA ALA A 30 -18.32 2.50 9.69
C ALA A 30 -18.37 1.63 10.95
N ALA A 31 -17.36 1.71 11.83
CA ALA A 31 -17.35 1.00 13.11
C ALA A 31 -18.48 1.44 14.06
N ARG A 32 -18.86 2.74 14.07
CA ARG A 32 -19.97 3.22 14.91
C ARG A 32 -21.31 2.65 14.48
N MET A 33 -21.48 2.37 13.19
CA MET A 33 -22.71 1.75 12.68
C MET A 33 -22.93 0.37 13.29
N ALA A 34 -21.88 -0.36 13.66
CA ALA A 34 -21.98 -1.66 14.32
C ALA A 34 -22.73 -1.62 15.67
N VAL A 35 -22.90 -0.45 16.28
CA VAL A 35 -23.65 -0.29 17.53
C VAL A 35 -25.16 -0.21 17.30
N LEU A 36 -25.58 0.14 16.08
CA LEU A 36 -26.99 0.41 15.76
C LEU A 36 -27.84 -0.87 15.71
N SER A 37 -27.29 -1.98 15.23
CA SER A 37 -27.98 -3.28 15.19
C SER A 37 -27.00 -4.45 15.02
N THR A 38 -27.51 -5.67 15.23
CA THR A 38 -26.74 -6.90 14.94
C THR A 38 -26.38 -7.03 13.47
N PHE A 39 -27.25 -6.55 12.57
CA PHE A 39 -27.04 -6.54 11.13
C PHE A 39 -25.85 -5.63 10.74
N TRP A 40 -25.84 -4.38 11.23
CA TRP A 40 -24.73 -3.46 10.96
C TRP A 40 -23.41 -3.95 11.57
N ARG A 41 -23.48 -4.64 12.71
CA ARG A 41 -22.32 -5.29 13.30
C ARG A 41 -21.77 -6.42 12.43
N GLU A 42 -22.64 -7.22 11.83
CA GLU A 42 -22.22 -8.28 10.88
C GLU A 42 -21.63 -7.68 9.60
N MET A 43 -22.21 -6.60 9.09
CA MET A 43 -21.64 -5.87 7.94
C MET A 43 -20.26 -5.33 8.25
N TRP A 44 -20.06 -4.72 9.42
CA TRP A 44 -18.75 -4.23 9.87
C TRP A 44 -17.68 -5.32 9.87
N PHE A 45 -17.97 -6.52 10.40
CA PHE A 45 -17.01 -7.64 10.41
C PHE A 45 -16.79 -8.29 9.04
N ASN A 46 -17.53 -7.89 8.00
CA ASN A 46 -17.38 -8.37 6.63
C ASN A 46 -17.03 -7.26 5.64
N LEU A 47 -16.77 -6.04 6.12
CA LEU A 47 -16.47 -4.87 5.32
C LEU A 47 -15.27 -5.12 4.40
N THR A 48 -15.46 -4.93 3.10
CA THR A 48 -14.43 -5.30 2.11
C THR A 48 -13.34 -4.24 1.94
N ASP A 49 -13.64 -3.01 2.30
CA ASP A 49 -12.74 -1.86 2.18
C ASP A 49 -12.30 -1.38 3.56
N LEU A 50 -11.05 -1.69 3.92
CA LEU A 50 -10.46 -1.30 5.20
C LEU A 50 -9.46 -0.16 4.99
N ASN A 51 -9.82 1.05 5.42
CA ASN A 51 -9.00 2.24 5.30
C ASN A 51 -8.38 2.67 6.65
N PHE A 52 -7.08 2.42 6.80
CA PHE A 52 -6.24 2.87 7.91
C PHE A 52 -5.15 3.86 7.43
N GLY A 53 -5.53 4.77 6.55
CA GLY A 53 -4.64 5.80 6.00
C GLY A 53 -4.35 6.98 6.95
N CYS A 54 -3.85 8.09 6.39
CA CYS A 54 -3.47 9.29 7.16
C CYS A 54 -4.61 9.82 8.05
N SER A 55 -5.84 9.84 7.53
CA SER A 55 -7.03 10.38 8.23
C SER A 55 -7.35 9.59 9.49
N PHE A 56 -7.13 8.27 9.46
CA PHE A 56 -7.35 7.39 10.62
C PHE A 56 -6.43 7.77 11.78
N PHE A 57 -5.12 7.85 11.53
CA PHE A 57 -4.15 8.22 12.56
C PHE A 57 -4.31 9.68 12.99
N TYR A 58 -4.63 10.60 12.07
CA TYR A 58 -4.94 11.98 12.40
C TYR A 58 -6.14 12.09 13.35
N HIS A 59 -7.19 11.32 13.12
CA HIS A 59 -8.36 11.32 14.01
C HIS A 59 -8.02 10.76 15.40
N ILE A 60 -7.26 9.65 15.49
CA ILE A 60 -6.75 9.15 16.78
C ILE A 60 -5.97 10.26 17.48
N TRP A 61 -5.02 10.86 16.77
CA TRP A 61 -4.20 11.93 17.31
C TRP A 61 -5.05 13.11 17.81
N LYS A 62 -6.01 13.58 17.01
CA LYS A 62 -6.92 14.68 17.37
C LYS A 62 -7.76 14.36 18.61
N LYS A 63 -8.39 13.18 18.63
CA LYS A 63 -9.30 12.74 19.71
C LYS A 63 -8.60 12.71 21.07
N TYR A 64 -7.36 12.24 21.10
CA TYR A 64 -6.61 12.09 22.35
C TYR A 64 -5.73 13.30 22.66
N SER A 65 -5.35 14.13 21.68
CA SER A 65 -4.61 15.37 21.92
C SER A 65 -5.46 16.45 22.60
N SER A 66 -6.76 16.53 22.28
CA SER A 66 -7.69 17.49 22.92
C SER A 66 -7.99 17.16 24.38
N ALA A 67 -7.81 15.91 24.81
CA ALA A 67 -7.98 15.52 26.21
C ALA A 67 -6.84 16.04 27.13
N HIS A 68 -5.70 16.45 26.55
CA HIS A 68 -4.49 16.84 27.30
C HIS A 68 -4.16 18.33 27.25
N SER A 69 -5.01 19.18 26.66
CA SER A 69 -4.76 20.64 26.56
C SER A 69 -4.88 21.41 27.89
N HIS A 70 -5.30 20.77 28.99
CA HIS A 70 -5.40 21.41 30.29
C HIS A 70 -4.11 21.40 31.14
N PHE A 71 -3.05 20.67 30.73
CA PHE A 71 -1.81 20.62 31.50
C PHE A 71 -0.66 21.29 30.74
N ARG A 72 -0.51 22.59 31.01
CA ARG A 72 0.47 23.49 30.38
C ARG A 72 1.85 23.36 31.03
N THR A 73 2.71 22.51 30.48
CA THR A 73 4.18 22.66 30.38
C THR A 73 4.73 21.63 29.38
N LYS A 74 4.86 22.00 28.10
CA LYS A 74 5.34 21.09 27.05
C LYS A 74 6.86 21.12 26.96
N THR A 75 7.50 19.97 27.16
CA THR A 75 8.91 19.71 26.83
C THR A 75 8.93 18.69 25.70
N THR A 76 9.95 18.71 24.82
CA THR A 76 10.04 17.81 23.66
C THR A 76 9.93 16.32 24.01
N LYS A 77 10.36 15.91 25.21
CA LYS A 77 10.25 14.51 25.69
C LYS A 77 8.80 14.07 26.00
N THR A 78 7.92 14.96 26.45
CA THR A 78 6.52 14.61 26.72
C THR A 78 5.72 14.48 25.43
N GLU A 79 6.05 15.30 24.42
CA GLU A 79 5.41 15.22 23.10
C GLU A 79 5.78 13.93 22.35
N THR A 80 7.04 13.47 22.41
CA THR A 80 7.45 12.20 21.79
C THR A 80 6.76 11.00 22.44
N THR A 81 6.66 10.98 23.77
CA THR A 81 6.04 9.86 24.51
C THR A 81 4.53 9.77 24.24
N ASN A 82 3.85 10.92 24.14
CA ASN A 82 2.44 10.96 23.79
C ASN A 82 2.22 10.46 22.35
N SER A 83 3.09 10.83 21.42
CA SER A 83 3.03 10.30 20.04
C SER A 83 3.15 8.77 20.02
N ASP A 84 4.12 8.20 20.76
CA ASP A 84 4.35 6.75 20.81
C ASP A 84 3.13 5.97 21.34
N ILE A 85 2.46 6.51 22.36
CA ILE A 85 1.24 5.92 22.94
C ILE A 85 0.10 5.92 21.91
N LEU A 86 -0.10 7.04 21.20
CA LEU A 86 -1.16 7.18 20.21
C LEU A 86 -0.96 6.27 19.00
N THR A 87 0.28 6.16 18.54
CA THR A 87 0.67 5.22 17.49
C THR A 87 0.42 3.78 17.94
N SER A 88 0.78 3.43 19.17
CA SER A 88 0.51 2.10 19.73
C SER A 88 -0.98 1.79 19.83
N ALA A 89 -1.80 2.78 20.21
CA ALA A 89 -3.26 2.64 20.25
C ALA A 89 -3.85 2.42 18.84
N GLY A 90 -3.38 3.17 17.84
CA GLY A 90 -3.78 2.97 16.44
C GLY A 90 -3.42 1.58 15.94
N MET A 91 -2.19 1.12 16.21
CA MET A 91 -1.75 -0.24 15.87
C MET A 91 -2.60 -1.33 16.54
N TYR A 92 -2.95 -1.15 17.82
CA TYR A 92 -3.85 -2.07 18.51
C TYR A 92 -5.22 -2.14 17.84
N VAL A 93 -5.78 -1.00 17.44
CA VAL A 93 -7.06 -0.95 16.72
C VAL A 93 -6.97 -1.67 15.39
N VAL A 94 -5.94 -1.41 14.58
CA VAL A 94 -5.72 -2.10 13.29
C VAL A 94 -5.66 -3.61 13.50
N ASN A 95 -4.82 -4.05 14.45
CA ASN A 95 -4.69 -5.46 14.76
C ASN A 95 -6.03 -6.08 15.17
N LYS A 96 -6.76 -5.42 16.07
CA LYS A 96 -8.06 -5.91 16.56
C LYS A 96 -9.07 -6.06 15.42
N VAL A 97 -9.21 -5.04 14.58
CA VAL A 97 -10.13 -5.09 13.43
C VAL A 97 -9.77 -6.24 12.50
N LEU A 98 -8.49 -6.40 12.15
CA LEU A 98 -8.03 -7.49 11.28
C LEU A 98 -8.24 -8.88 11.89
N THR A 99 -8.03 -9.04 13.21
CA THR A 99 -8.25 -10.31 13.89
C THR A 99 -9.73 -10.70 14.00
N GLU A 100 -10.62 -9.72 14.14
CA GLU A 100 -12.06 -9.95 14.24
C GLU A 100 -12.75 -10.01 12.87
N HIS A 101 -12.03 -9.64 11.79
CA HIS A 101 -12.56 -9.61 10.43
C HIS A 101 -12.85 -11.01 9.89
N LYS A 102 -14.09 -11.24 9.48
CA LYS A 102 -14.59 -12.55 9.02
C LYS A 102 -14.60 -12.65 7.50
N GLY A 103 -14.91 -11.55 6.82
CA GLY A 103 -15.07 -11.50 5.37
C GLY A 103 -13.76 -11.55 4.58
N HIS A 104 -13.90 -11.49 3.26
CA HIS A 104 -12.82 -11.15 2.35
C HIS A 104 -12.43 -9.68 2.53
N ILE A 105 -11.22 -9.31 2.12
CA ILE A 105 -10.78 -7.92 2.10
C ILE A 105 -10.48 -7.62 0.64
N ARG A 106 -11.20 -6.67 0.05
CA ARG A 106 -11.03 -6.27 -1.34
C ARG A 106 -10.01 -5.15 -1.44
N LYS A 107 -10.14 -4.10 -0.62
CA LYS A 107 -9.21 -2.98 -0.53
C LYS A 107 -8.64 -2.86 0.88
N PHE A 108 -7.33 -2.71 0.98
CA PHE A 108 -6.64 -2.41 2.23
C PHE A 108 -5.70 -1.22 2.02
N GLU A 109 -5.94 -0.17 2.79
CA GLU A 109 -5.08 1.01 2.84
C GLU A 109 -4.49 1.12 4.25
N PHE A 110 -3.18 1.29 4.33
CA PHE A 110 -2.49 1.46 5.59
C PHE A 110 -1.36 2.48 5.45
N SER A 111 -1.37 3.49 6.29
CA SER A 111 -0.30 4.48 6.33
C SER A 111 0.29 4.60 7.73
N PHE A 112 1.60 4.74 7.79
CA PHE A 112 2.32 4.90 9.05
C PHE A 112 3.21 6.15 8.98
N PHE A 113 2.79 7.20 9.68
CA PHE A 113 3.54 8.44 9.86
C PHE A 113 3.85 8.56 11.35
N HIS A 114 5.13 8.45 11.71
CA HIS A 114 5.52 8.59 13.09
C HIS A 114 6.83 9.35 13.24
N HIS A 115 6.79 10.41 14.06
CA HIS A 115 7.95 11.23 14.40
C HIS A 115 8.45 10.99 15.85
N GLY A 116 7.91 9.99 16.55
CA GLY A 116 8.35 9.61 17.90
C GLY A 116 9.48 8.57 17.89
N ARG A 117 9.62 7.83 19.00
CA ARG A 117 10.72 6.85 19.18
C ARG A 117 10.41 5.48 18.60
N ILE A 118 9.14 5.12 18.47
CA ILE A 118 8.73 3.84 17.87
C ILE A 118 9.12 3.85 16.38
N SER A 119 10.11 3.05 16.02
CA SER A 119 10.45 2.86 14.60
C SER A 119 9.47 1.89 13.94
N LEU A 120 9.30 2.04 12.63
CA LEU A 120 8.58 1.08 11.80
C LEU A 120 9.16 -0.35 11.93
N ALA A 121 10.49 -0.46 12.07
CA ALA A 121 11.18 -1.74 12.30
C ALA A 121 10.67 -2.46 13.55
N SER A 122 10.37 -1.74 14.64
CA SER A 122 9.85 -2.34 15.88
C SER A 122 8.44 -2.93 15.73
N ARG A 123 7.70 -2.54 14.69
CA ARG A 123 6.34 -3.01 14.39
C ARG A 123 6.27 -3.89 13.14
N SER A 124 7.42 -4.20 12.53
CA SER A 124 7.52 -5.01 11.31
C SER A 124 6.79 -6.34 11.42
N PHE A 125 6.95 -7.05 12.54
CA PHE A 125 6.28 -8.32 12.78
C PHE A 125 4.75 -8.21 12.71
N ASP A 126 4.16 -7.20 13.37
CA ASP A 126 2.71 -6.99 13.35
C ASP A 126 2.23 -6.72 11.92
N ILE A 127 2.93 -5.84 11.21
CA ILE A 127 2.61 -5.46 9.83
C ILE A 127 2.75 -6.67 8.89
N ASP A 128 3.77 -7.50 9.05
CA ASP A 128 3.95 -8.74 8.29
C ASP A 128 2.78 -9.70 8.48
N GLN A 129 2.30 -9.86 9.72
CA GLN A 129 1.13 -10.68 10.01
C GLN A 129 -0.14 -10.11 9.35
N TRP A 130 -0.30 -8.79 9.35
CA TRP A 130 -1.42 -8.14 8.69
C TRP A 130 -1.38 -8.34 7.17
N LEU A 131 -0.24 -8.10 6.54
CA LEU A 131 -0.04 -8.29 5.11
C LEU A 131 -0.24 -9.75 4.68
N LEU A 132 0.21 -10.70 5.51
CA LEU A 132 -0.07 -12.12 5.29
C LEU A 132 -1.56 -12.46 5.43
N LEU A 133 -2.26 -11.86 6.39
CA LEU A 133 -3.68 -12.08 6.62
C LEU A 133 -4.54 -11.51 5.48
N ILE A 134 -4.28 -10.29 5.03
CA ILE A 134 -5.05 -9.66 3.96
C ILE A 134 -4.83 -10.36 2.62
N THR A 135 -3.60 -10.85 2.35
CA THR A 135 -3.32 -11.63 1.13
C THR A 135 -4.07 -12.96 1.15
N ARG A 136 -4.16 -13.63 2.30
CA ARG A 136 -4.99 -14.84 2.46
C ARG A 136 -6.49 -14.57 2.34
N LYS A 137 -6.94 -13.35 2.63
CA LYS A 137 -8.32 -12.90 2.47
C LYS A 137 -8.65 -12.36 1.08
N GLY A 138 -7.71 -12.47 0.13
CA GLY A 138 -7.96 -12.18 -1.28
C GLY A 138 -7.92 -10.70 -1.65
N VAL A 139 -7.05 -9.91 -1.01
CA VAL A 139 -6.86 -8.49 -1.33
C VAL A 139 -6.66 -8.25 -2.82
N GLU A 140 -7.40 -7.30 -3.37
CA GLU A 140 -7.34 -6.87 -4.76
C GLU A 140 -6.61 -5.52 -4.90
N GLU A 141 -6.74 -4.66 -3.90
CA GLU A 141 -6.13 -3.33 -3.90
C GLU A 141 -5.38 -3.11 -2.59
N LEU A 142 -4.08 -2.85 -2.68
CA LEU A 142 -3.21 -2.67 -1.53
C LEU A 142 -2.44 -1.36 -1.64
N ASP A 143 -2.69 -0.46 -0.69
CA ASP A 143 -2.04 0.84 -0.57
C ASP A 143 -1.26 0.89 0.76
N ILE A 144 0.07 0.99 0.69
CA ILE A 144 0.94 1.10 1.88
C ILE A 144 1.76 2.40 1.78
N ASP A 145 1.60 3.30 2.75
CA ASP A 145 2.40 4.53 2.84
C ASP A 145 3.26 4.56 4.10
N PHE A 146 4.57 4.39 3.95
CA PHE A 146 5.55 4.62 5.00
C PHE A 146 6.38 5.85 4.65
N GLU A 147 6.32 6.87 5.52
CA GLU A 147 7.16 8.06 5.33
C GLU A 147 8.63 7.69 5.45
N ARG A 148 9.42 8.05 4.44
CA ARG A 148 10.85 7.72 4.38
C ARG A 148 11.63 8.56 5.39
N ASN A 149 11.84 8.02 6.59
CA ASN A 149 12.59 8.69 7.66
C ASN A 149 14.11 8.37 7.67
N GLY A 150 14.60 7.68 6.64
CA GLY A 150 16.04 7.47 6.37
C GLY A 150 16.81 6.60 7.36
N LYS A 151 16.19 6.15 8.46
CA LYS A 151 16.87 5.33 9.50
C LYS A 151 16.33 3.91 9.65
N ASP A 152 15.07 3.66 9.29
CA ASP A 152 14.42 2.35 9.42
C ASP A 152 13.59 2.06 8.17
N GLU A 153 14.15 1.30 7.23
CA GLU A 153 13.43 0.85 6.03
C GLU A 153 12.69 -0.46 6.35
N TYR A 154 11.38 -0.51 6.09
CA TYR A 154 10.60 -1.74 6.25
C TYR A 154 10.74 -2.63 5.02
N SER A 155 11.15 -3.87 5.23
CA SER A 155 11.24 -4.87 4.17
C SER A 155 9.86 -5.48 3.88
N LEU A 156 9.37 -5.28 2.66
CA LEU A 156 8.08 -5.79 2.22
C LEU A 156 8.10 -7.33 2.17
N PRO A 157 7.08 -8.01 2.76
CA PRO A 157 7.00 -9.46 2.70
C PRO A 157 6.67 -9.93 1.28
N LYS A 158 7.31 -11.03 0.88
CA LYS A 158 7.25 -11.59 -0.49
C LYS A 158 5.86 -12.08 -0.89
N CYS A 159 4.98 -12.36 0.08
CA CYS A 159 3.61 -12.78 -0.18
C CYS A 159 2.83 -11.74 -1.01
N ILE A 160 3.15 -10.44 -0.87
CA ILE A 160 2.51 -9.37 -1.63
C ILE A 160 2.79 -9.50 -3.12
N LEU A 161 4.06 -9.74 -3.49
CA LEU A 161 4.50 -9.87 -4.88
C LEU A 161 4.09 -11.20 -5.55
N SER A 162 3.48 -12.12 -4.79
CA SER A 162 2.97 -13.40 -5.28
C SER A 162 1.46 -13.55 -5.04
N CYS A 163 0.77 -12.46 -4.74
CA CYS A 163 -0.66 -12.48 -4.43
C CYS A 163 -1.48 -12.58 -5.73
N PRO A 164 -2.23 -13.68 -5.96
CA PRO A 164 -2.91 -13.90 -7.24
C PRO A 164 -4.14 -13.01 -7.43
N THR A 165 -4.75 -12.53 -6.34
CA THR A 165 -5.96 -11.68 -6.38
C THR A 165 -5.64 -10.21 -6.61
N LEU A 166 -4.38 -9.81 -6.43
CA LEU A 166 -3.95 -8.42 -6.46
C LEU A 166 -4.12 -7.83 -7.86
N LYS A 167 -4.86 -6.72 -7.95
CA LYS A 167 -5.12 -5.91 -9.14
C LYS A 167 -4.36 -4.59 -9.10
N ARG A 168 -4.27 -3.95 -7.93
CA ARG A 168 -3.54 -2.69 -7.73
C ARG A 168 -2.63 -2.77 -6.52
N LEU A 169 -1.40 -2.31 -6.70
CA LEU A 169 -0.40 -2.19 -5.64
C LEU A 169 0.18 -0.79 -5.67
N TRP A 170 0.01 -0.06 -4.57
CA TRP A 170 0.66 1.22 -4.34
C TRP A 170 1.51 1.14 -3.08
N LEU A 171 2.80 1.41 -3.20
CA LEU A 171 3.76 1.32 -2.11
C LEU A 171 4.58 2.59 -2.03
N ARG A 172 4.74 3.11 -0.82
CA ARG A 172 5.65 4.21 -0.53
C ARG A 172 6.57 3.92 0.65
N GLY A 173 7.87 4.19 0.46
CA GLY A 173 8.89 4.13 1.51
C GLY A 173 9.18 2.73 2.06
N VAL A 174 9.02 1.69 1.25
CA VAL A 174 9.38 0.29 1.59
C VAL A 174 10.70 -0.12 0.94
N SER A 175 11.36 -1.12 1.51
CA SER A 175 12.41 -1.89 0.85
C SER A 175 11.83 -3.19 0.29
N VAL A 176 12.16 -3.53 -0.94
CA VAL A 176 11.84 -4.83 -1.54
C VAL A 176 13.12 -5.64 -1.54
N GLY A 177 13.17 -6.66 -0.67
CA GLY A 177 14.31 -7.57 -0.56
C GLY A 177 14.56 -8.37 -1.84
N PRO A 178 15.72 -9.03 -1.97
CA PRO A 178 16.04 -9.81 -3.15
C PRO A 178 15.00 -10.92 -3.36
N LEU A 179 14.58 -11.06 -4.61
CA LEU A 179 13.74 -12.17 -5.04
C LEU A 179 14.61 -13.43 -5.02
N ASN A 180 14.12 -14.47 -4.34
CA ASN A 180 14.81 -15.77 -4.28
C ASN A 180 14.09 -16.83 -5.13
N MET A 181 12.95 -16.45 -5.71
CA MET A 181 12.07 -17.28 -6.53
C MET A 181 11.35 -16.38 -7.55
N PRO A 182 10.93 -16.93 -8.70
CA PRO A 182 10.05 -16.21 -9.62
C PRO A 182 8.73 -15.83 -8.94
N CYS A 183 8.28 -14.60 -9.16
CA CYS A 183 7.02 -14.09 -8.65
C CYS A 183 6.05 -13.83 -9.80
N ILE A 184 4.77 -14.07 -9.59
CA ILE A 184 3.73 -13.85 -10.59
C ILE A 184 2.59 -13.06 -9.96
N LEU A 185 2.23 -11.95 -10.60
CA LEU A 185 1.04 -11.16 -10.29
C LEU A 185 0.08 -11.25 -11.48
N PRO A 186 -0.74 -12.32 -11.56
CA PRO A 186 -1.47 -12.66 -12.76
C PRO A 186 -2.55 -11.64 -13.13
N ASN A 187 -3.11 -10.93 -12.15
CA ASN A 187 -4.23 -10.01 -12.33
C ASN A 187 -3.86 -8.54 -12.10
N ALA A 188 -2.59 -8.24 -11.79
CA ALA A 188 -2.19 -6.87 -11.49
C ALA A 188 -2.18 -6.01 -12.76
N THR A 189 -2.92 -4.91 -12.71
CA THR A 189 -3.10 -3.94 -13.81
C THR A 189 -2.39 -2.63 -13.53
N SER A 190 -2.15 -2.31 -12.25
CA SER A 190 -1.44 -1.10 -11.85
C SER A 190 -0.47 -1.37 -10.70
N LEU A 191 0.80 -1.02 -10.91
CA LEU A 191 1.84 -1.03 -9.89
C LEU A 191 2.40 0.39 -9.73
N SER A 192 2.52 0.85 -8.50
CA SER A 192 3.03 2.18 -8.17
C SER A 192 3.99 2.09 -7.00
N PHE A 193 5.23 2.51 -7.22
CA PHE A 193 6.29 2.49 -6.23
C PHE A 193 6.87 3.90 -6.08
N LEU A 194 6.78 4.44 -4.88
CA LEU A 194 7.25 5.78 -4.54
C LEU A 194 8.30 5.68 -3.44
N ASN A 195 9.50 6.21 -3.66
CA ASN A 195 10.61 6.13 -2.70
C ASN A 195 10.92 4.69 -2.25
N VAL A 196 10.75 3.71 -3.15
CA VAL A 196 11.00 2.29 -2.88
C VAL A 196 12.45 1.94 -3.18
N LYS A 197 13.07 1.18 -2.30
CA LYS A 197 14.42 0.65 -2.50
C LYS A 197 14.34 -0.81 -2.91
N PHE A 198 14.98 -1.18 -4.01
CA PHE A 198 15.07 -2.57 -4.43
C PHE A 198 16.44 -3.14 -4.03
N GLU A 199 16.47 -4.12 -3.15
CA GLU A 199 17.72 -4.70 -2.70
C GLU A 199 18.33 -5.61 -3.78
N PRO A 200 19.62 -5.42 -4.12
CA PRO A 200 20.28 -6.22 -5.15
C PRO A 200 20.38 -7.68 -4.77
N ASN A 201 20.25 -8.56 -5.77
CA ASN A 201 20.58 -9.97 -5.67
C ASN A 201 21.85 -10.25 -6.50
N ASP A 202 22.86 -10.84 -5.86
CA ASP A 202 24.12 -11.21 -6.51
C ASP A 202 24.02 -12.54 -7.28
N ALA A 203 23.00 -13.36 -7.00
CA ALA A 203 22.98 -14.75 -7.44
C ALA A 203 22.11 -15.01 -8.67
N LEU A 204 20.91 -14.41 -8.78
CA LEU A 204 19.93 -14.75 -9.82
C LEU A 204 19.00 -13.56 -10.14
N ASP A 205 18.91 -13.23 -11.43
CA ASP A 205 18.01 -12.22 -12.00
C ASP A 205 16.57 -12.77 -12.08
N TYR A 206 15.94 -12.95 -10.91
CA TYR A 206 14.58 -13.45 -10.84
C TYR A 206 13.58 -12.40 -11.33
N LYS A 207 12.78 -12.80 -12.32
CA LYS A 207 11.77 -11.93 -12.94
C LYS A 207 10.44 -11.98 -12.18
N VAL A 208 9.81 -10.83 -12.06
CA VAL A 208 8.41 -10.68 -11.69
C VAL A 208 7.58 -10.68 -12.98
N ASN A 209 6.72 -11.68 -13.15
CA ASN A 209 5.83 -11.75 -14.30
C ASN A 209 4.49 -11.10 -13.97
N VAL A 210 4.12 -10.07 -14.74
CA VAL A 210 2.89 -9.28 -14.53
C VAL A 210 2.15 -9.13 -15.86
N PRO A 211 1.51 -10.21 -16.34
CA PRO A 211 1.02 -10.31 -17.73
C PRO A 211 -0.12 -9.34 -18.08
N MET A 212 -0.82 -8.80 -17.07
CA MET A 212 -1.96 -7.89 -17.23
C MET A 212 -1.62 -6.43 -16.89
N LEU A 213 -0.34 -6.11 -16.66
CA LEU A 213 0.06 -4.78 -16.23
C LEU A 213 -0.18 -3.75 -17.33
N GLU A 214 -0.96 -2.71 -17.01
CA GLU A 214 -1.25 -1.59 -17.91
C GLU A 214 -0.49 -0.34 -17.48
N SER A 215 -0.35 -0.10 -16.17
CA SER A 215 0.30 1.10 -15.61
C SER A 215 1.39 0.76 -14.61
N LEU A 216 2.60 1.30 -14.84
CA LEU A 216 3.73 1.21 -13.94
C LEU A 216 4.27 2.61 -13.62
N LEU A 217 4.25 2.96 -12.34
CA LEU A 217 4.76 4.22 -11.81
C LEU A 217 5.93 3.97 -10.86
N LEU A 218 7.05 4.61 -11.13
CA LEU A 218 8.28 4.50 -10.34
C LEU A 218 8.80 5.92 -10.07
N ILE A 219 8.65 6.41 -8.83
CA ILE A 219 9.11 7.75 -8.43
C ILE A 219 10.10 7.62 -7.28
N GLY A 220 11.26 8.26 -7.35
CA GLY A 220 12.21 8.33 -6.23
C GLY A 220 12.80 6.99 -5.82
N CYS A 221 12.74 5.97 -6.69
CA CYS A 221 13.16 4.61 -6.37
C CYS A 221 14.67 4.42 -6.49
N ASP A 222 15.23 3.54 -5.66
CA ASP A 222 16.66 3.22 -5.62
C ASP A 222 16.91 1.78 -6.11
N ASN A 223 18.04 1.53 -6.80
CA ASN A 223 18.52 0.19 -7.20
C ASN A 223 17.55 -0.63 -8.07
N MET A 224 16.82 0.05 -8.94
CA MET A 224 15.74 -0.52 -9.76
C MET A 224 16.15 -1.72 -10.62
N PHE A 225 17.43 -1.81 -11.00
CA PHE A 225 17.98 -2.95 -11.74
C PHE A 225 17.74 -4.31 -11.05
N SER A 226 17.51 -4.30 -9.74
CA SER A 226 17.21 -5.48 -8.94
C SER A 226 15.75 -5.93 -9.07
N PHE A 227 14.90 -5.15 -9.75
CA PHE A 227 13.48 -5.41 -9.94
C PHE A 227 13.14 -5.64 -11.40
N ASN A 228 13.48 -6.83 -11.90
CA ASN A 228 13.22 -7.24 -13.26
C ASN A 228 11.75 -7.63 -13.43
N ILE A 229 11.00 -6.90 -14.25
CA ILE A 229 9.57 -7.13 -14.47
C ILE A 229 9.28 -7.39 -15.94
N THR A 230 8.44 -8.39 -16.23
CA THR A 230 7.92 -8.70 -17.56
C THR A 230 6.46 -8.29 -17.63
N ALA A 231 6.14 -7.34 -18.51
CA ALA A 231 4.84 -6.68 -18.60
C ALA A 231 4.46 -6.41 -20.07
N PRO A 232 3.92 -7.41 -20.80
CA PRO A 232 3.68 -7.31 -22.24
C PRO A 232 2.55 -6.33 -22.63
N LYS A 233 1.61 -6.08 -21.71
CA LYS A 233 0.45 -5.19 -21.94
C LYS A 233 0.68 -3.76 -21.44
N LEU A 234 1.90 -3.41 -21.06
CA LEU A 234 2.18 -2.14 -20.43
C LEU A 234 1.92 -0.98 -21.39
N CYS A 235 0.96 -0.11 -21.05
CA CYS A 235 0.60 1.05 -21.87
C CYS A 235 1.09 2.36 -21.25
N LYS A 236 1.22 2.44 -19.92
CA LYS A 236 1.62 3.64 -19.19
C LYS A 236 2.84 3.37 -18.32
N LEU A 237 3.89 4.15 -18.55
CA LEU A 237 5.14 4.06 -17.81
C LEU A 237 5.63 5.44 -17.39
N ILE A 238 5.86 5.60 -16.09
CA ILE A 238 6.39 6.84 -15.51
C ILE A 238 7.60 6.51 -14.66
N PHE A 239 8.72 7.16 -14.97
CA PHE A 239 9.95 7.13 -14.19
C PHE A 239 10.38 8.55 -13.83
N GLN A 240 10.50 8.83 -12.55
CA GLN A 240 10.89 10.16 -12.06
C GLN A 240 11.81 10.05 -10.85
N SER A 241 12.90 10.81 -10.84
CA SER A 241 13.80 11.02 -9.70
C SER A 241 14.40 9.75 -9.12
N CYS A 242 14.53 8.70 -9.94
CA CYS A 242 15.11 7.43 -9.52
C CYS A 242 16.65 7.47 -9.52
N ARG A 243 17.27 6.78 -8.57
CA ARG A 243 18.73 6.71 -8.42
C ARG A 243 19.25 5.31 -8.77
N TYR A 244 20.45 5.29 -9.32
CA TYR A 244 21.13 4.07 -9.74
C TYR A 244 22.55 3.99 -9.22
N ASP A 245 23.01 2.77 -8.95
CA ASP A 245 24.43 2.49 -8.75
C ASP A 245 25.07 2.18 -10.12
N GLN A 246 26.24 2.76 -10.40
CA GLN A 246 26.77 2.99 -11.75
C GLN A 246 27.26 1.73 -12.49
N CYS A 247 27.14 0.54 -11.88
CA CYS A 247 27.85 -0.67 -12.32
C CYS A 247 27.04 -1.63 -13.19
N ARG A 248 25.73 -1.44 -13.37
CA ARG A 248 24.91 -2.30 -14.25
C ARG A 248 24.07 -1.40 -15.14
N GLY A 249 24.56 -1.16 -16.36
CA GLY A 249 23.72 -0.57 -17.40
C GLY A 249 22.49 -1.45 -17.66
N PHE A 250 21.51 -0.88 -18.35
CA PHE A 250 20.26 -1.48 -18.85
C PHE A 250 19.05 -1.38 -17.92
N LEU A 251 17.92 -0.87 -18.46
CA LEU A 251 16.61 -0.94 -17.82
C LEU A 251 16.33 -2.38 -17.33
N PRO A 252 15.82 -2.57 -16.10
CA PRO A 252 15.40 -3.87 -15.59
C PRO A 252 14.18 -4.44 -16.32
N VAL A 253 13.54 -3.66 -17.19
CA VAL A 253 12.28 -4.04 -17.79
C VAL A 253 12.54 -4.48 -19.21
N HIS A 254 12.49 -5.79 -19.45
CA HIS A 254 12.26 -6.31 -20.79
C HIS A 254 10.82 -5.94 -21.20
N LEU A 255 10.63 -4.66 -21.53
CA LEU A 255 9.41 -4.17 -22.12
C LEU A 255 9.49 -4.46 -23.60
N GLU A 256 8.51 -5.20 -24.10
CA GLU A 256 8.13 -5.05 -25.48
C GLU A 256 7.54 -3.64 -25.62
N LEU A 257 8.39 -2.64 -25.83
CA LEU A 257 8.02 -1.21 -25.91
C LEU A 257 7.01 -0.91 -27.04
N GLY A 258 6.71 -1.89 -27.89
CA GLY A 258 5.74 -1.76 -28.98
C GLY A 258 4.29 -1.52 -28.53
N SER A 259 3.95 -1.80 -27.27
CA SER A 259 2.60 -1.57 -26.70
C SER A 259 2.48 -0.29 -25.85
N LEU A 260 3.57 0.48 -25.72
CA LEU A 260 3.60 1.65 -24.86
C LEU A 260 2.86 2.86 -25.48
N CYS A 261 1.90 3.42 -24.75
CA CYS A 261 1.13 4.59 -25.17
C CYS A 261 1.57 5.89 -24.47
N PHE A 262 2.15 5.78 -23.28
CA PHE A 262 2.58 6.91 -22.46
C PHE A 262 3.91 6.63 -21.78
N LEU A 263 4.90 7.49 -22.03
CA LEU A 263 6.22 7.44 -21.42
C LEU A 263 6.56 8.81 -20.82
N ASN A 264 6.81 8.85 -19.51
CA ASN A 264 7.37 10.03 -18.85
C ASN A 264 8.69 9.63 -18.18
N LEU A 265 9.78 10.23 -18.65
CA LEU A 265 11.13 10.07 -18.12
C LEU A 265 11.67 11.45 -17.74
N ASP A 266 12.18 11.61 -16.53
CA ASP A 266 12.93 12.82 -16.19
C ASP A 266 14.40 12.78 -16.66
N ALA A 267 15.08 13.92 -16.61
CA ALA A 267 16.46 14.07 -17.10
C ALA A 267 17.47 13.13 -16.42
N LEU A 268 17.21 12.74 -15.17
CA LEU A 268 18.04 11.76 -14.44
C LEU A 268 17.78 10.33 -14.94
N SER A 269 16.53 10.02 -15.29
CA SER A 269 16.12 8.71 -15.81
C SER A 269 16.48 8.51 -17.29
N LEU A 270 16.63 9.58 -18.09
CA LEU A 270 17.02 9.50 -19.50
C LEU A 270 18.40 8.87 -19.74
N LYS A 271 19.35 9.01 -18.80
CA LYS A 271 20.66 8.33 -18.88
C LYS A 271 20.56 6.80 -18.81
N VAL A 272 19.44 6.27 -18.31
CA VAL A 272 19.20 4.84 -18.11
C VAL A 272 18.57 4.18 -19.34
N VAL A 273 17.83 4.96 -20.14
CA VAL A 273 17.04 4.45 -21.29
C VAL A 273 17.72 4.71 -22.65
N SER A 274 18.76 5.54 -22.69
CA SER A 274 19.42 5.97 -23.94
C SER A 274 19.90 4.86 -24.90
N PRO A 275 20.24 3.61 -24.48
CA PRO A 275 20.61 2.54 -25.42
C PRO A 275 19.43 1.85 -26.12
N PHE A 276 18.17 2.12 -25.72
CA PHE A 276 16.99 1.34 -26.14
C PHE A 276 16.08 2.03 -27.14
N PHE A 277 16.28 3.33 -27.41
CA PHE A 277 15.56 3.97 -28.51
C PHE A 277 16.28 3.63 -29.81
N PRO A 278 15.62 2.96 -30.78
CA PRO A 278 16.13 2.98 -32.14
C PRO A 278 16.25 4.46 -32.54
N THR A 279 17.33 4.82 -33.21
CA THR A 279 17.48 6.12 -33.87
C THR A 279 16.46 6.21 -35.00
N THR A 280 15.19 6.41 -34.65
CA THR A 280 14.09 6.71 -35.56
C THR A 280 13.41 8.00 -35.11
N PRO A 281 13.18 8.99 -35.98
CA PRO A 281 13.02 10.39 -35.57
C PRO A 281 11.64 10.79 -35.02
N ASP A 282 10.72 9.85 -34.76
CA ASP A 282 9.29 10.20 -34.74
C ASP A 282 8.55 10.07 -33.38
N CYS A 283 9.25 9.87 -32.26
CA CYS A 283 8.62 9.98 -30.94
C CYS A 283 8.87 11.36 -30.35
N ILE A 284 7.86 12.23 -30.41
CA ILE A 284 7.91 13.57 -29.84
C ILE A 284 8.00 13.45 -28.31
N PHE A 285 9.14 13.88 -27.76
CA PHE A 285 9.34 14.08 -26.32
C PHE A 285 8.71 15.43 -25.92
N THR A 286 7.71 15.41 -25.04
CA THR A 286 7.15 16.60 -24.38
C THR A 286 7.27 16.47 -22.87
#